data_AF-A0A7Z9WZH4-F1
#
_entry.id   AF-A0A7Z9WZH4-F1
#
_cell.length_a   1.000
_cell.length_b   1.000
_cell.length_c   1.000
_cell.angle_alpha   90.00
_cell.angle_beta   90.00
_cell.angle_gamma   90.00
#
_symmetry.space_group_name_H-M   'P 1'
#
loop_
_entity.id
_entity.type
_entity.pdbx_description
1 polymer ?
#
loop_
_entity_poly.entity_id
_entity_poly.type
_entity_poly.pdbx_seq_one_letter_code
_entity_poly.pdbx_strand_id
1 'polypeptide(L)' 'MKVWVDADACPVVIKEILFKAAERTGVQITLVANQPMRIPVASCIAFIKVGAGADVADQEIVKRLDAGDLV' A
#
# COMPACT_ATOMS: atom_id res chain seq x y z
N MET A 1 -13.75 1.60 -2.31
CA MET A 1 -12.89 1.95 -1.17
C MET A 1 -11.76 0.95 -1.09
N LYS A 2 -10.59 1.37 -1.58
CA LYS A 2 -9.30 0.71 -1.40
C LYS A 2 -8.47 1.57 -0.45
N VAL A 3 -7.51 0.96 0.22
CA VAL A 3 -6.52 1.67 1.04
C VAL A 3 -5.20 1.68 0.30
N TRP A 4 -4.65 2.87 0.09
CA TRP A 4 -3.35 3.10 -0.50
C TRP A 4 -2.34 3.42 0.60
N VAL A 5 -1.11 2.93 0.47
CA VAL A 5 -0.08 3.12 1.49
C VAL A 5 1.24 3.44 0.81
N ASP A 6 1.81 4.60 1.11
CA ASP A 6 3.24 4.83 0.87
C ASP A 6 4.05 3.97 1.85
N ALA A 7 4.64 2.90 1.33
CA ALA A 7 5.37 1.93 2.12
C ALA A 7 6.86 2.28 2.29
N ASP A 8 7.37 3.32 1.63
CA ASP A 8 8.71 3.86 1.84
C ASP A 8 8.78 4.64 3.16
N ALA A 9 7.73 5.40 3.48
CA ALA A 9 7.63 6.14 4.75
C ALA A 9 6.94 5.35 5.89
N CYS A 10 6.24 4.25 5.58
CA CYS A 10 5.46 3.51 6.58
C CYS A 10 6.32 2.55 7.44
N PRO A 11 6.32 2.69 8.79
CA PRO A 11 7.03 1.77 9.68
C PRO A 11 6.54 0.33 9.55
N VAL A 12 7.44 -0.63 9.77
CA VAL A 12 7.14 -2.08 9.65
C VAL A 12 5.95 -2.49 10.52
N VAL A 13 5.89 -2.03 11.77
CA VAL A 13 4.80 -2.36 12.71
C VAL A 13 3.44 -1.90 12.19
N ILE A 14 3.37 -0.74 11.53
CA ILE A 14 2.12 -0.24 10.96
C ILE A 14 1.68 -1.12 9.79
N LYS A 15 2.62 -1.52 8.93
CA LYS A 15 2.34 -2.45 7.82
C LYS A 15 1.80 -3.80 8.32
N GLU A 16 2.37 -4.34 9.40
CA GLU A 16 1.86 -5.57 10.02
C GLU A 16 0.43 -5.43 10.56
N ILE A 17 0.10 -4.29 11.17
CA ILE A 17 -1.27 -4.01 11.63
C ILE A 17 -2.23 -3.92 10.44
N LEU A 18 -1.83 -3.24 9.37
CA LEU A 18 -2.61 -3.12 8.14
C LEU A 18 -2.86 -4.49 7.50
N PHE A 19 -1.85 -5.36 7.45
CA PHE A 19 -2.00 -6.72 6.92
C PHE A 19 -3.02 -7.53 7.73
N LYS A 20 -2.91 -7.54 9.07
CA LYS A 20 -3.87 -8.22 9.94
C LYS A 20 -5.28 -7.65 9.80
N ALA A 21 -5.41 -6.33 9.65
CA ALA A 21 -6.69 -5.68 9.43
C ALA A 21 -7.30 -6.07 8.08
N ALA A 22 -6.51 -6.07 7.00
CA ALA A 22 -6.93 -6.46 5.66
C ALA A 22 -7.42 -7.92 5.62
N GLU A 23 -6.67 -8.83 6.24
CA GLU A 23 -7.07 -10.24 6.32
C GLU A 23 -8.37 -10.44 7.09
N ARG A 24 -8.55 -9.73 8.21
CA ARG A 24 -9.76 -9.83 9.03
C ARG A 24 -10.99 -9.22 8.38
N THR A 25 -10.82 -8.15 7.61
CA THR A 25 -11.93 -7.32 7.09
C THR A 25 -12.19 -7.53 5.59
N GLY A 26 -11.25 -8.14 4.87
CA GLY A 26 -11.30 -8.24 3.41
C GLY A 26 -11.04 -6.91 2.68
N VAL A 27 -10.70 -5.83 3.38
CA VAL A 27 -10.40 -4.53 2.76
C VAL A 27 -9.18 -4.65 1.86
N GLN A 28 -9.31 -4.14 0.63
CA GLN A 28 -8.20 -4.11 -0.32
C GLN A 28 -7.17 -3.07 0.09
N ILE A 29 -5.93 -3.50 0.28
CA ILE A 29 -4.77 -2.64 0.56
C ILE A 29 -3.77 -2.77 -0.57
N THR A 30 -3.31 -1.64 -1.09
CA THR A 30 -2.23 -1.57 -2.08
C THR A 30 -1.07 -0.76 -1.51
N LEU A 31 0.08 -1.40 -1.36
CA LEU A 31 1.31 -0.77 -0.90
C LEU A 31 2.15 -0.33 -2.09
N VAL A 32 2.68 0.89 -2.04
CA VAL A 32 3.51 1.48 -3.09
C VAL A 32 4.87 1.83 -2.50
N ALA A 33 5.95 1.35 -3.11
CA ALA A 33 7.31 1.63 -2.62
C ALA A 33 8.35 1.57 -3.75
N ASN A 34 9.46 2.28 -3.58
CA ASN A 34 10.60 2.24 -4.49
C ASN A 34 11.51 1.01 -4.28
N GLN A 35 11.35 0.33 -3.14
CA GLN A 35 12.13 -0.84 -2.76
C GLN A 35 11.27 -2.12 -2.67
N PRO A 36 11.84 -3.29 -2.99
CA PRO A 36 11.12 -4.54 -2.82
C PRO A 36 10.76 -4.76 -1.35
N MET A 37 9.56 -5.28 -1.10
CA MET A 37 9.05 -5.53 0.23
C MET A 37 8.41 -6.91 0.30
N ARG A 38 8.52 -7.56 1.46
CA ARG A 38 7.77 -8.78 1.74
C ARG A 38 6.35 -8.40 2.16
N ILE A 39 5.37 -8.95 1.45
CA ILE A 39 3.95 -8.86 1.79
C ILE A 39 3.41 -10.28 2.01
N PRO A 40 2.40 -10.45 2.88
CA PRO A 40 1.72 -11.73 3.03
C PRO A 40 1.03 -12.15 1.72
N VAL A 41 0.87 -13.46 1.54
CA VAL A 41 0.12 -14.01 0.40
C VAL A 41 -1.36 -13.93 0.74
N ALA A 42 -1.98 -12.80 0.40
CA ALA A 42 -3.40 -12.56 0.60
C ALA A 42 -4.00 -11.90 -0.65
N SER A 43 -5.21 -12.29 -1.04
CA SER A 43 -5.89 -11.73 -2.21
C SER A 43 -6.29 -10.25 -2.04
N CYS A 44 -6.39 -9.77 -0.80
CA CYS A 44 -6.71 -8.38 -0.48
C CYS A 44 -5.47 -7.48 -0.34
N ILE A 45 -4.25 -8.01 -0.50
CA ILE A 45 -3.01 -7.23 -0.33
C ILE A 45 -2.23 -7.25 -1.64
N ALA A 46 -2.03 -6.07 -2.21
CA ALA A 46 -1.28 -5.86 -3.44
C ALA A 46 -0.04 -4.99 -3.18
N PHE A 47 0.97 -5.15 -4.04
CA PHE A 47 2.18 -4.33 -3.99
C PHE A 47 2.53 -3.80 -5.38
N ILE A 48 2.85 -2.52 -5.43
CA ILE A 48 3.33 -1.83 -6.63
C ILE A 48 4.73 -1.31 -6.33
N LYS A 49 5.71 -1.82 -7.09
CA LYS A 49 7.06 -1.26 -7.08
C LYS A 49 7.13 -0.08 -8.03
N VAL A 50 7.60 1.05 -7.55
CA VAL A 50 7.86 2.25 -8.36
C VAL A 50 9.35 2.47 -8.55
N GLY A 51 9.70 3.45 -9.39
CA GLY A 51 11.09 3.90 -9.55
C GLY A 51 11.62 4.56 -8.29
N ALA A 52 12.94 4.70 -8.20
CA ALA A 52 13.58 5.47 -7.13
C ALA A 52 13.35 6.99 -7.35
N GLY A 53 13.20 7.72 -6.25
CA GLY A 53 13.03 9.17 -6.25
C GLY A 53 12.13 9.63 -5.11
N ALA A 54 12.24 10.90 -4.73
CA ALA A 54 11.30 11.53 -3.83
C ALA A 54 9.91 11.64 -4.49
N ASP A 55 8.86 11.51 -3.71
CA ASP A 55 7.45 11.66 -4.10
C ASP A 55 6.95 10.70 -5.20
N VAL A 56 7.76 9.72 -5.64
CA VAL A 56 7.38 8.81 -6.73
C VAL A 56 6.23 7.90 -6.29
N ALA A 57 6.25 7.43 -5.04
CA ALA A 57 5.16 6.62 -4.48
C ALA A 57 3.86 7.45 -4.40
N ASP A 58 3.94 8.67 -3.88
CA ASP A 58 2.80 9.59 -3.78
C ASP A 58 2.17 9.88 -5.14
N GLN A 59 2.99 10.19 -6.15
CA GLN A 59 2.51 10.43 -7.51
C GLN A 59 1.81 9.21 -8.10
N GLU A 60 2.31 8.01 -7.84
CA GLU A 60 1.67 6.78 -8.32
C GLU A 60 0.35 6.50 -7.62
N ILE A 61 0.26 6.78 -6.31
CA ILE A 61 -1.00 6.70 -5.56
C ILE A 61 -2.01 7.70 -6.15
N VAL A 62 -1.63 8.98 -6.30
CA VAL A 62 -2.50 10.03 -6.85
C VAL A 62 -3.04 9.69 -8.23
N LYS A 63 -2.22 9.09 -9.11
CA LYS A 63 -2.65 8.66 -10.45
C LYS A 63 -3.73 7.57 -10.43
N ARG A 64 -3.81 6.77 -9.37
CA ARG A 64 -4.68 5.59 -9.27
C ARG A 64 -5.83 5.77 -8.29
N LEU A 65 -5.83 6.88 -7.54
CA LEU A 65 -6.89 7.18 -6.59
C LEU A 65 -8.22 7.37 -7.31
N ASP A 66 -9.22 6.65 -6.85
CA ASP A 66 -10.62 6.86 -7.20
C ASP A 66 -11.36 7.55 -6.05
N ALA A 67 -12.48 8.20 -6.35
CA ALA A 67 -13.32 8.81 -5.31
C ALA A 67 -13.79 7.74 -4.29
N GLY A 68 -13.58 8.02 -3.00
CA GLY A 68 -13.94 7.11 -1.91
C GLY A 68 -12.86 6.07 -1.58
N ASP A 69 -11.67 6.17 -2.16
CA ASP A 69 -10.48 5.50 -1.65
C ASP A 69 -9.90 6.24 -0.43
N LEU A 70 -9.16 5.50 0.39
CA LEU A 70 -8.40 5.99 1.52
C LEU A 70 -6.92 5.94 1.17
N VAL A 71 -6.18 6.98 1.51
CA VAL A 71 -4.71 7.06 1.42
C VAL A 71 -4.16 7.46 2.78
#